data_AF-A0A842U2X7-F1
#
_entry.id   AF-A0A842U2X7-F1
#
_cell.length_a   1.000
_cell.length_b   1.000
_cell.length_c   1.000
_cell.angle_alpha   90.00
_cell.angle_beta   90.00
_cell.angle_gamma   90.00
#
_symmetry.space_group_name_H-M   'P 1'
#
loop_
_entity.id
_entity.type
_entity.pdbx_description
1 polymer ?
#
loop_
_entity_poly.entity_id
_entity_poly.type
_entity_poly.pdbx_seq_one_letter_code
_entity_poly.pdbx_strand_id
1 'polypeptide(L)' 'MVQKSKLNNYWFDSEDLIKPIDWEYINALPKAIQDTLELYMRGKISIGKASEIARLSYREMDLIRVKARIPIHI' A
#
# COMPACT_ATOMS: atom_id res chain seq x y z
N MET A 1 11.28 9.89 -14.80
CA MET A 1 9.91 10.42 -14.55
C MET A 1 8.90 9.28 -14.63
N VAL A 2 8.52 8.64 -13.52
CA VAL A 2 7.52 7.53 -13.50
C VAL A 2 6.65 7.59 -12.23
N GLN A 3 6.30 8.78 -11.72
CA GLN A 3 5.55 8.88 -10.45
C GLN A 3 4.12 9.42 -10.62
N LYS A 4 3.83 10.23 -11.65
CA LYS A 4 2.52 10.89 -11.78
C LYS A 4 1.38 9.98 -12.28
N SER A 5 1.67 8.94 -13.07
CA SER A 5 0.61 8.15 -13.72
C SER A 5 0.00 7.04 -12.86
N LYS A 6 0.66 6.59 -11.78
CA LYS A 6 0.13 5.53 -10.92
C LYS A 6 -0.95 6.00 -9.94
N LEU A 7 -0.86 7.25 -9.49
CA LEU A 7 -1.76 7.83 -8.48
C LEU A 7 -3.21 7.96 -8.97
N ASN A 8 -3.45 8.15 -10.27
CA ASN A 8 -4.80 8.30 -10.84
C ASN A 8 -5.74 7.08 -10.66
N ASN A 9 -5.26 5.96 -10.11
CA ASN A 9 -6.06 4.76 -9.87
C ASN A 9 -6.05 4.30 -8.41
N TYR A 10 -5.50 5.11 -7.49
CA TYR A 10 -5.57 4.81 -6.07
C TYR A 10 -6.83 5.42 -5.45
N TRP A 11 -7.28 4.85 -4.33
CA TRP A 11 -8.48 5.32 -3.64
C TRP A 11 -8.23 6.60 -2.81
N PHE A 12 -6.97 7.01 -2.67
CA PHE A 12 -6.55 8.22 -1.98
C PHE A 12 -5.79 9.14 -2.94
N ASP A 13 -5.89 10.44 -2.69
CA ASP A 13 -5.16 11.47 -3.41
C ASP A 13 -3.85 11.83 -2.68
N SER A 14 -2.95 12.52 -3.38
CA SER A 14 -1.70 12.98 -2.77
C SER A 14 -1.93 13.97 -1.63
N GLU A 15 -3.07 14.65 -1.61
CA GLU A 15 -3.45 15.61 -0.57
C GLU A 15 -3.86 14.92 0.73
N ASP A 16 -4.31 13.66 0.66
CA ASP A 16 -4.64 12.84 1.84
C ASP A 16 -3.39 12.33 2.56
N LEU A 17 -2.23 12.45 1.93
CA LEU A 17 -0.96 11.94 2.46
C LEU A 17 -0.28 12.99 3.35
N ILE A 18 -0.15 12.68 4.63
CA ILE A 18 0.67 13.47 5.58
C ILE A 18 2.14 13.53 5.11
N LYS A 19 2.63 12.44 4.49
CA LYS A 19 3.98 12.34 3.90
C LYS A 19 3.90 11.53 2.61
N PRO A 20 4.77 11.81 1.62
CA PRO A 20 4.84 11.00 0.40
C PRO A 20 5.07 9.52 0.72
N ILE A 21 4.45 8.64 -0.08
CA ILE A 21 4.64 7.19 -0.02
C ILE A 21 6.13 6.86 -0.10
N ASP A 22 6.56 5.94 0.76
CA ASP A 22 7.93 5.44 0.79
C ASP A 22 8.10 4.34 -0.28
N TRP A 23 8.22 4.76 -1.54
CA TRP A 23 8.36 3.83 -2.67
C TRP A 23 9.64 3.00 -2.61
N GLU A 24 10.71 3.55 -2.02
CA GLU A 24 11.96 2.82 -1.82
C GLU A 24 11.76 1.66 -0.86
N TYR A 25 11.08 1.89 0.27
CA TYR A 25 10.68 0.83 1.18
C TYR A 25 9.80 -0.22 0.50
N ILE A 26 8.77 0.20 -0.26
CA ILE A 26 7.88 -0.75 -0.96
C ILE A 26 8.69 -1.62 -1.93
N ASN A 27 9.57 -1.03 -2.73
CA ASN A 27 10.37 -1.77 -3.73
C ASN A 27 11.37 -2.75 -3.10
N ALA A 28 11.73 -2.55 -1.83
CA ALA A 28 12.60 -3.47 -1.08
C ALA A 28 11.86 -4.68 -0.48
N LEU A 29 10.52 -4.67 -0.45
CA LEU A 29 9.71 -5.77 0.09
C LEU A 29 9.67 -6.97 -0.88
N PRO A 30 9.36 -8.19 -0.38
CA PRO A 30 9.02 -9.33 -1.24
C PRO A 30 7.93 -8.98 -2.26
N LYS A 31 8.08 -9.49 -3.49
CA LYS A 31 7.18 -9.18 -4.61
C LYS A 31 5.70 -9.42 -4.30
N ALA A 32 5.38 -10.51 -3.59
CA ALA A 32 4.01 -10.81 -3.16
C ALA A 32 3.39 -9.69 -2.30
N ILE A 33 4.19 -9.06 -1.42
CA ILE A 33 3.75 -7.97 -0.56
C ILE A 33 3.57 -6.69 -1.38
N GLN A 34 4.48 -6.41 -2.32
CA GLN A 34 4.36 -5.27 -3.23
C GLN A 34 3.06 -5.34 -4.04
N ASP A 35 2.77 -6.49 -4.65
CA ASP A 35 1.58 -6.69 -5.47
C ASP A 35 0.30 -6.60 -4.64
N THR A 36 0.36 -7.11 -3.40
CA THR A 36 -0.76 -7.00 -2.44
C THR A 36 -1.01 -5.54 -2.03
N LEU A 37 0.04 -4.77 -1.74
CA LEU A 37 -0.07 -3.34 -1.45
C LEU A 37 -0.64 -2.58 -2.63
N GLU A 38 -0.23 -2.90 -3.87
CA GLU A 38 -0.78 -2.27 -5.07
C GLU A 38 -2.29 -2.53 -5.20
N LEU A 39 -2.76 -3.76 -4.97
CA LEU A 39 -4.19 -4.08 -4.99
C LEU A 39 -4.95 -3.32 -3.90
N TYR A 40 -4.37 -3.20 -2.70
CA TYR A 40 -4.94 -2.43 -1.61
C TYR A 40 -5.01 -0.92 -1.94
N MET A 41 -3.92 -0.34 -2.43
CA MET A 41 -3.86 1.08 -2.82
C MET A 41 -4.83 1.41 -3.96
N ARG A 42 -5.15 0.45 -4.83
CA ARG A 42 -6.19 0.57 -5.87
C ARG A 42 -7.62 0.33 -5.39
N GLY A 43 -7.81 0.07 -4.11
CA GLY A 43 -9.13 -0.19 -3.51
C GLY A 43 -9.75 -1.50 -3.99
N LYS A 44 -8.96 -2.44 -4.51
CA LYS A 44 -9.45 -3.74 -5.01
C LYS A 44 -9.67 -4.75 -3.88
N ILE A 45 -8.98 -4.57 -2.76
CA ILE A 45 -9.04 -5.44 -1.58
C ILE A 45 -8.95 -4.60 -0.31
N SER A 46 -9.53 -5.10 0.79
CA SER A 46 -9.34 -4.52 2.13
C SER A 46 -7.96 -4.87 2.70
N ILE A 47 -7.54 -4.15 3.74
CA ILE A 47 -6.28 -4.47 4.46
C ILE A 47 -6.33 -5.86 5.12
N GLY A 48 -7.52 -6.29 5.57
CA GLY A 48 -7.73 -7.66 6.06
C GLY A 48 -7.46 -8.69 4.97
N LYS A 49 -8.04 -8.49 3.77
CA LYS A 49 -7.82 -9.40 2.64
C LYS A 49 -6.37 -9.37 2.15
N ALA A 50 -5.73 -8.21 2.20
CA ALA A 50 -4.30 -8.06 1.92
C ALA A 50 -3.45 -8.92 2.87
N SER A 51 -3.76 -8.92 4.18
CA SER A 51 -3.04 -9.74 5.16
C SER A 51 -3.14 -11.24 4.85
N GLU A 52 -4.33 -11.71 4.45
CA GLU A 52 -4.54 -13.11 4.04
C GLU A 52 -3.69 -13.49 2.82
N ILE A 53 -3.69 -12.66 1.78
CA ILE A 53 -2.96 -12.91 0.52
C ILE A 53 -1.45 -12.90 0.78
N ALA A 54 -0.98 -11.94 1.58
CA ALA A 54 0.43 -11.82 1.96
C ALA A 54 0.88 -12.92 2.94
N ARG A 55 -0.04 -13.74 3.48
CA ARG A 55 0.21 -14.72 4.55
C ARG A 55 0.87 -14.10 5.78
N LEU A 56 0.42 -12.91 6.13
CA LEU A 56 0.84 -12.15 7.31
C LEU A 56 -0.35 -12.00 8.25
N SER A 57 -0.08 -11.79 9.54
CA SER A 57 -1.12 -11.30 10.43
C SER A 57 -1.59 -9.91 9.99
N TYR A 58 -2.83 -9.55 10.34
CA TYR A 58 -3.35 -8.20 10.13
C TYR A 58 -2.38 -7.13 10.64
N ARG A 59 -1.79 -7.35 11.83
CA ARG A 59 -0.86 -6.42 12.47
C ARG A 59 0.43 -6.26 11.69
N GLU A 60 1.02 -7.34 11.18
CA GLU A 60 2.23 -7.26 10.36
C GLU A 60 1.97 -6.53 9.05
N MET A 61 0.83 -6.82 8.41
CA MET A 61 0.43 -6.12 7.19
C MET A 61 0.19 -4.63 7.43
N ASP A 62 -0.47 -4.28 8.53
CA ASP A 62 -0.68 -2.88 8.92
C ASP A 62 0.64 -2.16 9.25
N LEU A 63 1.59 -2.82 9.91
CA LEU A 63 2.93 -2.26 10.16
C LEU A 63 3.67 -1.96 8.86
N ILE A 64 3.57 -2.84 7.86
CA ILE A 64 4.14 -2.62 6.52
C ILE A 64 3.48 -1.41 5.86
N ARG A 65 2.15 -1.32 5.89
CA ARG A 65 1.38 -0.18 5.36
C ARG A 65 1.82 1.14 6.00
N VAL A 66 1.93 1.18 7.32
CA VAL A 66 2.36 2.36 8.08
C VAL A 66 3.78 2.76 7.72
N LYS A 67 4.72 1.81 7.66
CA LYS A 67 6.12 2.08 7.25
C LYS A 67 6.20 2.61 5.81
N ALA A 68 5.37 2.07 4.92
CA ALA A 68 5.23 2.55 3.55
C ALA A 68 4.52 3.91 3.43
N ARG A 69 3.96 4.43 4.54
CA ARG A 69 3.20 5.70 4.61
C ARG A 69 1.94 5.68 3.72
N ILE A 70 1.34 4.51 3.58
CA ILE A 70 0.08 4.33 2.85
C ILE A 70 -1.07 4.58 3.84
N PRO A 71 -2.09 5.38 3.47
CA PRO A 71 -3.21 5.68 4.36
C PRO A 71 -4.08 4.44 4.62
N ILE A 72 -4.90 4.50 5.67
CA ILE A 72 -5.84 3.41 5.99
C ILE A 72 -7.16 3.64 5.26
N HIS A 73 -7.55 2.69 4.42
CA HIS A 73 -8.90 2.61 3.87
C HIS A 73 -9.83 2.06 4.96
N ILE A 74 -10.75 2.90 5.43
CA ILE A 74 -11.82 2.55 6.38
C ILE A 74 -13.01 2.01 5.59
#